data_AF-A0A0N4WFA7-F1
#
_entry.id   AF-A0A0N4WFA7-F1
#
_cell.length_a   1.000
_cell.length_b   1.000
_cell.length_c   1.000
_cell.angle_alpha   90.00
_cell.angle_beta   90.00
_cell.angle_gamma   90.00
#
_symmetry.space_group_name_H-M   'P 1'
#
loop_
_entity.id
_entity.type
_entity.pdbx_description
1 polymer ?
#
loop_
_entity_poly.entity_id
_entity_poly.type
_entity_poly.pdbx_seq_one_letter_code
_entity_poly.pdbx_strand_id
1 'polypeptide(L)'
;MISLIALAALTIWAVSAATSHSQWTSGQYPDLRGPTVVQCAAVMPRNKQHMYICDPDRILNNSQALALNRQLHDLAVGTPCHCQRRSQCTTGIAGIAFHFNRRSGTGTEGFHGFVVSIAIVQNLQMQMHSPSEAQLTERAESFCRALEGRWALGDCGNSVIVFVWQHYKKMIIWPARLAEKYVTIEERKNILHKVNELAQTDQWYEALSQVIGELRRELNGEEQGKVDTGTLSLLVAVGLAVLLTILITCCVCAFRCCGNLRGEDRPRPVRRAVERVDSLRETVLRRGSQLRRFKNIISP
;
A
#
# COMPACT_ATOMS: atom_id res chain seq x y z
N MET A 1 12.49 54.38 44.58
CA MET A 1 12.40 52.90 44.70
C MET A 1 11.18 52.29 44.01
N ILE A 2 9.99 52.91 44.07
CA ILE A 2 8.75 52.37 43.45
C ILE A 2 8.86 52.25 41.90
N SER A 3 9.62 53.13 41.25
CA SER A 3 9.77 53.16 39.79
C SER A 3 10.61 52.02 39.20
N LEU A 4 11.53 51.42 39.96
CA LEU A 4 12.37 50.30 39.49
C LEU A 4 11.62 48.96 39.55
N ILE A 5 10.73 48.80 40.54
CA ILE A 5 9.91 47.59 40.70
C ILE A 5 8.86 47.51 39.59
N ALA A 6 8.26 48.65 39.21
CA ALA A 6 7.31 48.72 38.11
C ALA A 6 7.94 48.41 36.73
N LEU A 7 9.17 48.89 36.48
CA LEU A 7 9.90 48.55 35.25
C LEU A 7 10.31 47.07 35.22
N ALA A 8 10.79 46.52 36.34
CA ALA A 8 11.15 45.10 36.43
C ALA A 8 9.92 44.20 36.19
N ALA A 9 8.76 44.54 36.75
CA ALA A 9 7.51 43.81 36.53
C ALA A 9 7.04 43.87 35.07
N LEU A 10 7.19 45.01 34.38
CA LEU A 10 6.88 45.13 32.96
C LEU A 10 7.83 44.30 32.08
N THR A 11 9.12 44.25 32.41
CA THR A 11 10.09 43.42 31.66
C THR A 11 9.88 41.92 31.88
N ILE A 12 9.46 41.49 33.07
CA ILE A 12 9.17 40.08 33.36
C ILE A 12 7.88 39.61 32.65
N TRP A 13 6.89 40.49 32.52
CA TRP A 13 5.69 40.20 31.71
C TRP A 13 6.00 40.16 30.21
N ALA A 14 6.88 41.01 29.70
CA ALA A 14 7.26 41.02 28.29
C ALA A 14 8.08 39.79 27.87
N VAL A 15 8.85 39.17 28.78
CA VAL A 15 9.63 37.96 28.50
C VAL A 15 8.79 36.66 28.57
N SER A 16 7.59 36.72 29.17
CA SER A 16 6.70 35.55 29.28
C SER A 16 5.84 35.31 28.02
N ALA A 17 5.90 36.20 27.02
CA ALA A 17 5.30 35.99 25.71
C ALA A 17 6.23 35.23 24.75
N ALA A 18 7.12 34.39 25.28
CA ALA A 18 7.74 33.33 24.49
C ALA A 18 6.61 32.41 24.03
N THR A 19 6.25 32.52 22.75
CA THR A 19 5.35 31.63 22.02
C THR A 19 5.59 30.19 22.47
N SER A 20 4.68 29.66 23.30
CA SER A 20 4.67 28.24 23.61
C SER A 20 4.32 27.54 22.30
N HIS A 21 5.34 27.09 21.57
CA HIS A 21 5.12 26.16 20.46
C HIS A 21 4.36 24.96 21.04
N SER A 22 3.08 24.83 20.68
CA SER A 22 2.21 23.74 21.11
C SER A 22 2.83 22.43 20.63
N GLN A 23 3.46 21.70 21.56
CA GLN A 23 3.87 20.34 21.29
C GLN A 23 2.65 19.44 21.46
N TRP A 24 2.12 18.93 20.35
CA TRP A 24 0.91 18.12 20.38
C TRP A 24 1.19 16.68 20.82
N THR A 25 0.31 16.14 21.65
CA THR A 25 0.16 14.70 21.85
C THR A 25 -1.02 14.18 21.05
N SER A 26 -1.03 12.88 20.74
CA SER A 26 -2.17 12.25 20.06
C SER A 26 -3.48 12.36 20.84
N GLY A 27 -3.45 12.50 22.17
CA GLY A 27 -4.63 12.69 23.01
C GLY A 27 -5.15 14.13 23.04
N GLN A 28 -4.26 15.12 22.95
CA GLN A 28 -4.63 16.54 22.97
C GLN A 28 -4.98 17.07 21.58
N TYR A 29 -4.51 16.42 20.52
CA TYR A 29 -4.80 16.85 19.16
C TYR A 29 -6.32 16.87 18.90
N PRO A 30 -6.84 17.92 18.24
CA PRO A 30 -8.28 18.09 18.08
C PRO A 30 -8.93 16.95 17.30
N ASP A 31 -10.21 16.76 17.59
CA ASP A 31 -11.03 15.73 16.97
C ASP A 31 -11.83 16.32 15.83
N LEU A 32 -11.61 15.81 14.61
CA LEU A 32 -12.30 16.27 13.41
C LEU A 32 -13.81 15.96 13.44
N ARG A 33 -14.22 14.93 14.20
CA ARG A 33 -15.63 14.51 14.36
C ARG A 33 -16.17 14.77 15.76
N GLY A 34 -15.30 15.21 16.68
CA GLY A 34 -15.65 15.46 18.07
C GLY A 34 -15.93 16.94 18.41
N PRO A 35 -16.09 17.25 19.71
CA PRO A 35 -16.43 18.60 20.18
C PRO A 35 -15.29 19.61 19.98
N THR A 36 -14.05 19.14 19.83
CA THR A 36 -12.86 19.99 19.67
C THR A 36 -12.61 20.42 18.21
N VAL A 37 -13.48 20.05 17.26
CA VAL A 37 -13.36 20.38 15.83
C VAL A 37 -13.17 21.88 15.55
N VAL A 38 -13.67 22.76 16.43
CA VAL A 38 -13.49 24.22 16.31
C VAL A 38 -12.03 24.67 16.43
N GLN A 39 -11.15 23.83 16.97
CA GLN A 39 -9.72 24.09 17.06
C GLN A 39 -8.99 23.78 15.75
N CYS A 40 -9.61 23.01 14.84
CA CYS A 40 -8.98 22.55 13.60
C CYS A 40 -8.83 23.63 12.52
N ALA A 41 -9.66 24.67 12.51
CA ALA A 41 -9.52 25.77 11.56
C ALA A 41 -10.12 27.07 12.12
N ALA A 42 -9.54 28.20 11.74
CA ALA A 42 -10.10 29.51 12.08
C ALA A 42 -11.40 29.81 11.31
N VAL A 43 -11.54 29.26 10.09
CA VAL A 43 -12.73 29.41 9.26
C VAL A 43 -13.33 28.04 8.97
N MET A 44 -14.53 27.82 9.49
CA MET A 44 -15.26 26.56 9.30
C MET A 44 -16.08 26.59 8.01
N PRO A 45 -16.20 25.46 7.28
CA PRO A 45 -17.22 25.30 6.26
C PRO A 45 -18.62 25.52 6.84
N ARG A 46 -19.59 25.95 6.01
CA ARG A 46 -20.99 26.17 6.46
C ARG A 46 -21.59 24.92 7.12
N ASN A 47 -21.24 23.73 6.63
CA ASN A 47 -21.55 22.46 7.28
C ASN A 47 -20.28 21.88 7.92
N LYS A 48 -20.25 21.81 9.26
CA LYS A 48 -19.12 21.25 10.03
C LYS A 48 -18.84 19.78 9.69
N GLN A 49 -19.84 19.04 9.19
CA GLN A 49 -19.67 17.65 8.77
C GLN A 49 -18.82 17.50 7.50
N HIS A 50 -18.61 18.57 6.73
CA HIS A 50 -17.74 18.59 5.55
C HIS A 50 -16.32 19.08 5.88
N MET A 51 -15.88 18.97 7.12
CA MET A 51 -14.50 19.26 7.50
C MET A 51 -13.64 18.01 7.31
N TYR A 52 -12.55 18.17 6.55
CA TYR A 52 -11.59 17.12 6.23
C TYR A 52 -10.16 17.49 6.66
N ILE A 53 -9.93 18.72 7.13
CA ILE A 53 -8.60 19.21 7.51
C ILE A 53 -8.62 19.64 8.96
N CYS A 54 -7.60 19.22 9.71
CA CYS A 54 -7.27 19.76 11.01
C CYS A 54 -5.89 20.41 10.98
N ASP A 55 -5.83 21.72 11.22
CA ASP A 55 -4.63 22.54 11.28
C ASP A 55 -4.73 23.54 12.45
N PRO A 56 -4.57 23.05 13.70
CA PRO A 56 -4.70 23.90 14.88
C PRO A 56 -3.58 24.94 15.02
N ASP A 57 -2.41 24.68 14.43
CA ASP A 57 -1.25 25.59 14.46
C ASP A 57 -1.30 26.64 13.32
N ARG A 58 -2.31 26.57 12.44
CA ARG A 58 -2.55 27.53 11.34
C ARG A 58 -1.36 27.64 10.39
N ILE A 59 -0.80 26.49 10.03
CA ILE A 59 0.29 26.38 9.05
C ILE A 59 -0.22 26.80 7.67
N LEU A 60 -1.46 26.45 7.34
CA LEU A 60 -2.16 26.90 6.16
C LEU A 60 -2.92 28.19 6.44
N ASN A 61 -2.95 29.09 5.46
CA ASN A 61 -3.85 30.23 5.52
C ASN A 61 -5.31 29.80 5.26
N ASN A 62 -6.27 30.65 5.65
CA ASN A 62 -7.70 30.33 5.55
C ASN A 62 -8.15 29.99 4.13
N SER A 63 -7.59 30.65 3.11
CA SER A 63 -7.96 30.42 1.71
C SER A 63 -7.44 29.08 1.21
N GLN A 64 -6.21 28.70 1.58
CA GLN A 64 -5.57 27.43 1.27
C GLN A 64 -6.32 26.28 1.95
N ALA A 65 -6.59 26.40 3.26
CA ALA A 65 -7.34 25.40 4.01
C ALA A 65 -8.73 25.17 3.41
N LEU A 66 -9.45 26.24 3.04
CA LEU A 66 -10.77 26.12 2.42
C LEU A 66 -10.70 25.49 1.02
N ALA A 67 -9.69 25.83 0.22
CA ALA A 67 -9.48 25.25 -1.10
C ALA A 67 -9.16 23.75 -1.03
N LEU A 68 -8.24 23.34 -0.16
CA LEU A 68 -7.91 21.93 0.06
C LEU A 68 -9.13 21.16 0.61
N ASN A 69 -9.90 21.75 1.52
CA ASN A 69 -11.10 21.11 2.06
C ASN A 69 -12.16 20.84 0.97
N ARG A 70 -12.28 21.73 -0.03
CA ARG A 70 -13.13 21.47 -1.20
C ARG A 70 -12.57 20.33 -2.06
N GLN A 71 -11.26 20.31 -2.32
CA GLN A 71 -10.64 19.21 -3.08
C GLN A 71 -10.85 17.85 -2.40
N LEU A 72 -10.76 17.78 -1.07
CA LEU A 72 -11.04 16.58 -0.29
C LEU A 72 -12.51 16.17 -0.34
N HIS A 73 -13.43 17.13 -0.30
CA HIS A 73 -14.84 16.86 -0.51
C HIS A 73 -15.11 16.29 -1.91
N ASP A 74 -14.55 16.92 -2.94
CA ASP A 74 -14.67 16.48 -4.34
C ASP A 74 -14.07 15.08 -4.56
N LEU A 75 -12.97 14.76 -3.86
CA LEU A 75 -12.40 13.41 -3.84
C LEU A 75 -13.39 12.43 -3.20
N ALA A 76 -13.98 12.78 -2.06
CA ALA A 76 -14.90 11.90 -1.36
C ALA A 76 -16.16 11.58 -2.17
N VAL A 77 -16.77 12.56 -2.83
CA VAL A 77 -17.95 12.32 -3.69
C VAL A 77 -17.59 11.79 -5.08
N GLY A 78 -16.35 11.99 -5.51
CA GLY A 78 -15.84 11.61 -6.83
C GLY A 78 -15.11 10.27 -6.87
N THR A 79 -15.06 9.52 -5.77
CA THR A 79 -14.50 8.16 -5.70
C THR A 79 -15.61 7.12 -5.49
N PRO A 80 -15.45 5.90 -6.00
CA PRO A 80 -16.40 4.82 -5.78
C PRO A 80 -16.43 4.38 -4.31
N CYS A 81 -17.60 3.97 -3.83
CA CYS A 81 -17.71 3.34 -2.51
C CYS A 81 -17.65 1.82 -2.64
N HIS A 82 -16.67 1.22 -1.97
CA HIS A 82 -16.46 -0.23 -1.93
C HIS A 82 -16.92 -0.87 -0.61
N CYS A 83 -17.68 -0.16 0.20
CA CYS A 83 -18.26 -0.72 1.41
C CYS A 83 -19.33 -1.77 1.08
N GLN A 84 -19.48 -2.77 1.95
CA GLN A 84 -20.47 -3.84 1.76
C GLN A 84 -21.91 -3.33 1.83
N ARG A 85 -22.18 -2.34 2.69
CA ARG A 85 -23.53 -1.77 2.85
C ARG A 85 -23.57 -0.37 2.26
N ARG A 86 -24.58 -0.10 1.43
CA ARG A 86 -24.79 1.23 0.82
C ARG A 86 -24.95 2.35 1.86
N SER A 87 -25.50 2.05 3.03
CA SER A 87 -25.66 3.02 4.12
C SER A 87 -24.34 3.55 4.69
N GLN A 88 -23.23 2.83 4.47
CA GLN A 88 -21.86 3.24 4.85
C GLN A 88 -21.24 4.21 3.84
N CYS A 89 -21.95 4.47 2.73
CA CYS A 89 -21.54 5.37 1.67
C CYS A 89 -22.44 6.60 1.62
N THR A 90 -23.53 6.64 2.39
CA THR A 90 -24.43 7.78 2.45
C THR A 90 -24.02 8.63 3.63
N THR A 91 -23.53 9.85 3.35
CA THR A 91 -23.62 10.87 4.40
C THR A 91 -25.10 11.16 4.56
N GLY A 92 -25.65 11.14 5.78
CA GLY A 92 -27.05 11.52 6.06
C GLY A 92 -27.36 13.01 5.78
N ILE A 93 -26.70 13.58 4.77
CA ILE A 93 -26.64 14.96 4.37
C ILE A 93 -27.29 15.02 2.99
N ALA A 94 -28.38 15.77 2.86
CA ALA A 94 -28.96 16.08 1.56
C ALA A 94 -27.93 16.89 0.74
N GLY A 95 -27.33 16.27 -0.25
CA GLY A 95 -26.32 16.89 -1.12
C GLY A 95 -26.95 17.50 -2.35
N ILE A 96 -26.50 18.71 -2.70
CA ILE A 96 -26.72 19.32 -4.01
C ILE A 96 -25.99 18.44 -5.02
N ALA A 97 -26.73 17.54 -5.67
CA ALA A 97 -26.22 16.70 -6.74
C ALA A 97 -25.75 17.57 -7.91
N PHE A 98 -24.44 17.82 -8.02
CA PHE A 98 -23.87 18.28 -9.28
C PHE A 98 -23.81 17.10 -10.24
N HIS A 99 -24.61 17.25 -11.29
CA HIS A 99 -24.81 16.31 -12.40
C HIS A 99 -23.50 15.76 -12.98
N PHE A 100 -23.22 14.48 -12.75
CA PHE A 100 -22.45 13.66 -13.70
C PHE A 100 -22.88 12.18 -13.74
N ASN A 101 -24.17 11.89 -13.62
CA ASN A 101 -24.81 10.86 -14.45
C ASN A 101 -26.33 10.86 -14.27
N ARG A 102 -27.02 10.91 -15.40
CA ARG A 102 -28.49 11.00 -15.51
C ARG A 102 -29.07 9.59 -15.43
N ARG A 103 -29.65 9.21 -14.28
CA ARG A 103 -30.80 8.29 -14.10
C ARG A 103 -30.94 7.88 -12.63
N SER A 104 -31.65 8.68 -11.84
CA SER A 104 -32.66 8.23 -10.87
C SER A 104 -33.10 9.45 -10.06
N GLY A 105 -34.39 9.77 -10.14
CA GLY A 105 -34.99 10.85 -9.37
C GLY A 105 -35.11 10.53 -7.88
N THR A 106 -35.56 11.55 -7.14
CA THR A 106 -35.74 11.68 -5.68
C THR A 106 -34.47 12.10 -4.94
N GLY A 107 -34.58 13.18 -4.15
CA GLY A 107 -33.46 13.93 -3.55
C GLY A 107 -32.41 13.02 -2.93
N THR A 108 -31.26 12.89 -3.60
CA THR A 108 -30.24 11.92 -3.26
C THR A 108 -29.36 12.46 -2.14
N GLU A 109 -29.39 11.76 -1.00
CA GLU A 109 -28.38 11.81 0.05
C GLU A 109 -26.97 11.80 -0.55
N GLY A 110 -26.05 12.60 0.01
CA GLY A 110 -24.68 12.75 -0.47
C GLY A 110 -23.92 11.44 -0.36
N PHE A 111 -23.75 10.74 -1.48
CA PHE A 111 -22.95 9.53 -1.56
C PHE A 111 -21.46 9.88 -1.54
N HIS A 112 -20.67 9.11 -0.80
CA HIS A 112 -19.23 9.24 -0.72
C HIS A 112 -18.55 7.88 -0.84
N GLY A 113 -17.39 7.86 -1.50
CA GLY A 113 -16.50 6.71 -1.64
C GLY A 113 -15.44 6.70 -0.55
N PHE A 114 -14.21 7.08 -0.89
CA PHE A 114 -13.10 7.15 0.05
C PHE A 114 -13.02 8.50 0.75
N VAL A 115 -12.76 8.50 2.06
CA VAL A 115 -12.65 9.71 2.87
C VAL A 115 -11.19 10.00 3.16
N VAL A 116 -10.62 11.01 2.49
CA VAL A 116 -9.28 11.50 2.81
C VAL A 116 -9.39 12.66 3.79
N SER A 117 -8.57 12.66 4.83
CA SER A 117 -8.48 13.77 5.78
C SER A 117 -7.03 14.13 6.05
N ILE A 118 -6.77 15.39 6.38
CA ILE A 118 -5.43 15.92 6.59
C ILE A 118 -5.29 16.35 8.06
N ALA A 119 -4.25 15.85 8.71
CA ALA A 119 -3.83 16.31 10.03
C ALA A 119 -2.49 17.06 9.88
N ILE A 120 -2.44 18.32 10.29
CA ILE A 120 -1.25 19.16 10.22
C ILE A 120 -0.87 19.57 11.64
N VAL A 121 0.40 19.44 11.99
CA VAL A 121 0.98 19.94 13.24
C VAL A 121 2.28 20.66 12.96
N GLN A 122 2.55 21.69 13.75
CA GLN A 122 3.85 22.30 13.80
C GLN A 122 4.85 21.33 14.43
N ASN A 123 4.54 20.83 15.63
CA ASN A 123 5.39 19.86 16.30
C ASN A 123 4.61 18.85 17.17
N LEU A 124 5.18 17.65 17.33
CA LEU A 124 4.70 16.66 18.29
C LEU A 124 5.58 16.67 19.55
N GLN A 125 4.99 16.31 20.68
CA GLN A 125 5.76 16.06 21.89
C GLN A 125 6.64 14.82 21.69
N MET A 126 7.95 15.04 21.83
CA MET A 126 9.01 14.04 21.70
C MET A 126 9.77 13.90 23.01
N GLN A 127 10.16 12.68 23.35
CA GLN A 127 10.97 12.38 24.54
C GLN A 127 12.48 12.39 24.25
N MET A 128 12.88 12.60 22.99
CA MET A 128 14.26 12.50 22.50
C MET A 128 14.69 13.80 21.83
N HIS A 129 15.94 14.22 22.04
CA HIS A 129 16.49 15.48 21.53
C HIS A 129 16.96 15.40 20.06
N SER A 130 17.36 14.22 19.59
CA SER A 130 17.84 13.98 18.21
C SER A 130 17.32 12.65 17.68
N PRO A 131 16.03 12.57 17.29
CA PRO A 131 15.44 11.32 16.82
C PRO A 131 15.98 10.92 15.44
N SER A 132 16.15 9.62 15.20
CA SER A 132 16.45 9.08 13.86
C SER A 132 15.23 9.13 12.94
N GLU A 133 15.44 9.01 11.63
CA GLU A 133 14.35 8.94 10.65
C GLU A 133 13.34 7.83 10.95
N ALA A 134 13.82 6.66 11.39
CA ALA A 134 12.96 5.54 11.78
C ALA A 134 12.09 5.88 12.99
N GLN A 135 12.65 6.54 14.01
CA GLN A 135 11.90 6.98 15.19
C GLN A 135 10.86 8.05 14.85
N LEU A 136 11.19 8.96 13.93
CA LEU A 136 10.24 9.96 13.43
C LEU A 136 9.07 9.30 12.68
N THR A 137 9.36 8.30 11.84
CA THR A 137 8.33 7.53 11.13
C THR A 137 7.43 6.77 12.11
N GLU A 138 8.02 6.01 13.04
CA GLU A 138 7.27 5.25 14.05
C GLU A 138 6.36 6.16 14.89
N ARG A 139 6.88 7.33 15.28
CA ARG A 139 6.09 8.30 16.03
C ARG A 139 4.93 8.85 15.22
N ALA A 140 5.16 9.22 13.97
CA ALA A 140 4.13 9.74 13.09
C ALA A 140 3.04 8.68 12.80
N GLU A 141 3.43 7.43 12.55
CA GLU A 141 2.50 6.32 12.36
C GLU A 141 1.68 6.03 13.62
N SER A 142 2.32 6.03 14.80
CA SER A 142 1.64 5.88 16.09
C SER A 142 0.62 7.00 16.33
N PHE A 143 0.97 8.22 15.94
CA PHE A 143 0.06 9.36 15.99
C PHE A 143 -1.14 9.17 15.05
N CYS A 144 -0.93 8.80 13.78
CA CYS A 144 -2.00 8.51 12.83
C CYS A 144 -2.92 7.38 13.28
N ARG A 145 -2.35 6.29 13.81
CA ARG A 145 -3.14 5.16 14.34
C ARG A 145 -4.06 5.60 15.48
N ALA A 146 -3.58 6.48 16.36
CA ALA A 146 -4.40 7.04 17.43
C ALA A 146 -5.52 7.96 16.87
N LEU A 147 -5.23 8.75 15.84
CA LEU A 147 -6.23 9.58 15.18
C LEU A 147 -7.28 8.74 14.43
N GLU A 148 -6.89 7.69 13.72
CA GLU A 148 -7.80 6.79 13.01
C GLU A 148 -8.89 6.24 13.94
N GLY A 149 -8.50 5.77 15.13
CA GLY A 149 -9.44 5.26 16.12
C GLY A 149 -10.35 6.33 16.74
N ARG A 150 -9.85 7.56 16.93
CA ARG A 150 -10.61 8.66 17.55
C ARG A 150 -11.54 9.36 16.57
N TRP A 151 -11.00 9.78 15.43
CA TRP A 151 -11.74 10.50 14.40
C TRP A 151 -12.78 9.62 13.72
N ALA A 152 -12.61 8.28 13.79
CA ALA A 152 -13.53 7.30 13.21
C ALA A 152 -13.91 7.69 11.77
N LEU A 153 -12.88 7.94 10.95
CA LEU A 153 -13.08 8.38 9.58
C LEU A 153 -13.56 7.20 8.73
N GLY A 154 -14.68 7.40 8.03
CA GLY A 154 -15.29 6.37 7.18
C GLY A 154 -15.93 5.24 7.98
N ASP A 155 -16.71 4.40 7.30
CA ASP A 155 -17.57 3.41 7.95
C ASP A 155 -17.14 1.95 7.70
N CYS A 156 -16.22 1.73 6.75
CA CYS A 156 -15.76 0.39 6.36
C CYS A 156 -14.24 0.28 6.16
N GLY A 157 -13.47 1.21 6.72
CA GLY A 157 -12.02 1.31 6.52
C GLY A 157 -11.64 1.98 5.18
N ASN A 158 -12.57 2.74 4.60
CA ASN A 158 -12.44 3.53 3.38
C ASN A 158 -11.81 4.91 3.62
N SER A 159 -11.03 5.08 4.67
CA SER A 159 -10.43 6.38 5.01
C SER A 159 -8.92 6.40 4.81
N VAL A 160 -8.37 7.59 4.61
CA VAL A 160 -6.94 7.85 4.53
C VAL A 160 -6.63 9.11 5.32
N ILE A 161 -5.65 9.05 6.21
CA ILE A 161 -5.10 10.21 6.92
C ILE A 161 -3.79 10.61 6.25
N VAL A 162 -3.72 11.83 5.74
CA VAL A 162 -2.45 12.46 5.35
C VAL A 162 -1.98 13.29 6.53
N PHE A 163 -0.84 12.92 7.12
CA PHE A 163 -0.29 13.63 8.26
C PHE A 163 0.94 14.43 7.86
N VAL A 164 0.98 15.69 8.30
CA VAL A 164 2.07 16.64 8.08
C VAL A 164 2.64 17.07 9.41
N TRP A 165 3.95 16.89 9.56
CA TRP A 165 4.74 17.33 10.69
C TRP A 165 5.77 18.36 10.24
N GLN A 166 5.43 19.64 10.41
CA GLN A 166 6.21 20.75 9.84
C GLN A 166 7.63 20.84 10.40
N HIS A 167 7.82 20.64 11.71
CA HIS A 167 9.13 20.79 12.35
C HIS A 167 10.20 19.88 11.75
N TYR A 168 9.85 18.62 11.44
CA TYR A 168 10.77 17.65 10.81
C TYR A 168 10.58 17.50 9.30
N LYS A 169 9.80 18.40 8.66
CA LYS A 169 9.47 18.31 7.22
C LYS A 169 8.94 16.94 6.80
N LYS A 170 8.20 16.27 7.69
CA LYS A 170 7.78 14.87 7.49
C LYS A 170 6.33 14.81 7.10
N MET A 171 6.05 14.00 6.08
CA MET A 171 4.69 13.71 5.62
C MET A 171 4.51 12.19 5.54
N ILE A 172 3.36 11.70 6.02
CA ILE A 172 2.99 10.29 5.89
C ILE A 172 1.57 10.15 5.38
N ILE A 173 1.31 9.07 4.66
CA ILE A 173 -0.01 8.68 4.17
C ILE A 173 -0.38 7.40 4.91
N TRP A 174 -1.46 7.47 5.69
CA TRP A 174 -1.96 6.42 6.56
C TRP A 174 -3.34 5.96 6.09
N PRO A 175 -3.41 4.98 5.16
CA PRO A 175 -4.67 4.41 4.72
C PRO A 175 -5.21 3.41 5.76
N ALA A 176 -6.53 3.41 5.93
CA ALA A 176 -7.23 2.36 6.66
C ALA A 176 -7.32 1.07 5.82
N ARG A 177 -7.75 -0.03 6.43
CA ARG A 177 -7.67 -1.39 5.88
C ARG A 177 -8.22 -1.56 4.45
N LEU A 178 -9.31 -0.90 4.08
CA LEU A 178 -9.86 -1.01 2.72
C LEU A 178 -9.10 -0.11 1.74
N ALA A 179 -8.78 1.13 2.16
CA ALA A 179 -8.01 2.05 1.35
C ALA A 179 -6.58 1.57 1.07
N GLU A 180 -5.97 0.78 1.96
CA GLU A 180 -4.62 0.23 1.79
C GLU A 180 -4.51 -0.71 0.58
N LYS A 181 -5.63 -1.29 0.10
CA LYS A 181 -5.67 -2.10 -1.14
C LYS A 181 -5.52 -1.26 -2.42
N TYR A 182 -5.75 0.03 -2.34
CA TYR A 182 -5.68 0.97 -3.45
C TYR A 182 -4.43 1.85 -3.34
N VAL A 183 -4.07 2.22 -2.11
CA VAL A 183 -2.91 3.06 -1.80
C VAL A 183 -1.91 2.20 -1.03
N THR A 184 -1.14 1.38 -1.75
CA THR A 184 -0.21 0.42 -1.14
C THR A 184 1.06 1.11 -0.63
N ILE A 185 2.02 0.34 -0.10
CA ILE A 185 3.29 0.90 0.37
C ILE A 185 4.06 1.57 -0.79
N GLU A 186 4.00 0.97 -1.98
CA GLU A 186 4.66 1.42 -3.19
C GLU A 186 4.05 2.75 -3.68
N GLU A 187 2.72 2.86 -3.79
CA GLU A 187 2.05 4.11 -4.16
C GLU A 187 2.36 5.21 -3.16
N ARG A 188 2.33 4.92 -1.85
CA ARG A 188 2.67 5.92 -0.82
C ARG A 188 4.08 6.48 -1.02
N LYS A 189 5.07 5.61 -1.23
CA LYS A 189 6.45 6.03 -1.49
C LYS A 189 6.54 6.87 -2.75
N ASN A 190 5.86 6.46 -3.82
CA ASN A 190 5.85 7.18 -5.10
C ASN A 190 5.21 8.57 -4.96
N ILE A 191 4.08 8.68 -4.28
CA ILE A 191 3.40 9.96 -4.02
C ILE A 191 4.29 10.88 -3.19
N LEU A 192 4.82 10.38 -2.07
CA LEU A 192 5.67 11.17 -1.16
C LEU A 192 6.98 11.61 -1.84
N HIS A 193 7.54 10.79 -2.72
CA HIS A 193 8.72 11.17 -3.50
C HIS A 193 8.45 12.36 -4.43
N LYS A 194 7.29 12.39 -5.11
CA LYS A 194 6.91 13.48 -6.03
C LYS A 194 6.77 14.82 -5.32
N VAL A 195 6.29 14.83 -4.07
CA VAL A 195 6.04 16.07 -3.29
C VAL A 195 7.17 16.41 -2.33
N ASN A 196 8.25 15.63 -2.30
CA ASN A 196 9.32 15.80 -1.32
C ASN A 196 9.95 17.19 -1.40
N GLU A 197 10.24 17.70 -2.60
CA GLU A 197 10.82 19.04 -2.78
C GLU A 197 9.91 20.15 -2.20
N LEU A 198 8.61 20.04 -2.44
CA LEU A 198 7.60 20.97 -1.91
C LEU A 198 7.54 20.90 -0.37
N ALA A 199 7.59 19.69 0.19
CA ALA A 199 7.60 19.49 1.64
C ALA A 199 8.88 20.05 2.31
N GLN A 200 10.04 19.87 1.67
CA GLN A 200 11.31 20.40 2.19
C GLN A 200 11.38 21.94 2.14
N THR A 201 10.65 22.57 1.21
CA THR A 201 10.62 24.03 1.02
C THR A 201 9.42 24.72 1.69
N ASP A 202 8.72 24.02 2.60
CA ASP A 202 7.52 24.53 3.31
C ASP A 202 6.33 24.91 2.40
N GLN A 203 6.31 24.44 1.16
CA GLN A 203 5.21 24.62 0.21
C GLN A 203 4.09 23.60 0.48
N TRP A 204 3.53 23.65 1.70
CA TRP A 204 2.58 22.67 2.21
C TRP A 204 1.27 22.65 1.44
N TYR A 205 0.78 23.79 0.97
CA TYR A 205 -0.46 23.86 0.21
C TYR A 205 -0.32 23.14 -1.14
N GLU A 206 0.75 23.43 -1.87
CA GLU A 206 1.08 22.82 -3.16
C GLU A 206 1.33 21.32 -3.00
N ALA A 207 2.10 20.93 -1.99
CA ALA A 207 2.38 19.53 -1.66
C ALA A 207 1.07 18.77 -1.38
N LEU A 208 0.22 19.30 -0.50
CA LEU A 208 -1.06 18.66 -0.14
C LEU A 208 -2.02 18.61 -1.33
N SER A 209 -2.11 19.66 -2.14
CA SER A 209 -2.96 19.65 -3.34
C SER A 209 -2.52 18.58 -4.33
N GLN A 210 -1.21 18.40 -4.52
CA GLN A 210 -0.67 17.34 -5.36
C GLN A 210 -0.94 15.96 -4.76
N VAL A 211 -0.76 15.77 -3.45
CA VAL A 211 -1.10 14.50 -2.76
C VAL A 211 -2.57 14.15 -2.93
N ILE A 212 -3.50 15.10 -2.75
CA ILE A 212 -4.93 14.87 -2.95
C ILE A 212 -5.20 14.43 -4.40
N GLY A 213 -4.56 15.08 -5.38
CA GLY A 213 -4.70 14.75 -6.79
C GLY A 213 -4.21 13.33 -7.12
N GLU A 214 -3.06 12.91 -6.57
CA GLU A 214 -2.54 11.55 -6.77
C GLU A 214 -3.40 10.51 -6.03
N LEU A 215 -3.79 10.76 -4.77
CA LEU A 215 -4.69 9.88 -4.02
C LEU A 215 -6.02 9.68 -4.74
N ARG A 216 -6.58 10.73 -5.35
CA ARG A 216 -7.80 10.62 -6.15
C ARG A 216 -7.62 9.66 -7.33
N ARG A 217 -6.45 9.62 -7.96
CA ARG A 217 -6.19 8.69 -9.07
C ARG A 217 -6.08 7.26 -8.57
N GLU A 218 -5.30 7.02 -7.52
CA GLU A 218 -5.14 5.68 -6.94
C GLU A 218 -6.47 5.12 -6.41
N LEU A 219 -7.25 5.93 -5.71
CA LEU A 219 -8.55 5.54 -5.15
C LEU A 219 -9.67 5.37 -6.18
N ASN A 220 -9.48 5.87 -7.41
CA ASN A 220 -10.37 5.58 -8.55
C ASN A 220 -9.85 4.43 -9.42
N GLY A 221 -8.63 3.95 -9.18
CA GLY A 221 -8.03 2.83 -9.87
C GLY A 221 -8.62 1.49 -9.47
N GLU A 222 -8.13 0.42 -10.09
CA GLU A 222 -8.44 -0.93 -9.66
C GLU A 222 -7.63 -1.30 -8.41
N GLU A 223 -8.20 -2.12 -7.53
CA GLU A 223 -7.49 -2.60 -6.34
C GLU A 223 -6.24 -3.39 -6.76
N GLN A 224 -5.06 -3.00 -6.25
CA GLN A 224 -3.84 -3.76 -6.49
C GLN A 224 -3.87 -5.05 -5.68
N GLY A 225 -3.63 -6.18 -6.35
CA GLY A 225 -3.68 -7.51 -5.73
C GLY A 225 -4.87 -8.37 -6.15
N LYS A 226 -5.70 -7.92 -7.09
CA LYS A 226 -6.64 -8.79 -7.81
C LYS A 226 -6.01 -9.43 -9.06
N VAL A 227 -4.74 -9.81 -8.98
CA VAL A 227 -4.32 -10.96 -9.80
C VAL A 227 -4.86 -12.14 -9.03
N ASP A 228 -6.09 -12.55 -9.32
CA ASP A 228 -6.72 -13.69 -8.65
C ASP A 228 -5.68 -14.81 -8.62
N THR A 229 -5.28 -15.25 -7.43
CA THR A 229 -4.36 -16.41 -7.30
C THR A 229 -4.93 -17.61 -8.07
N GLY A 230 -6.26 -17.65 -8.24
CA GLY A 230 -6.97 -18.53 -9.16
C GLY A 230 -6.59 -18.33 -10.63
N THR A 231 -6.57 -17.11 -11.15
CA THR A 231 -6.16 -16.80 -12.54
C THR A 231 -4.66 -17.04 -12.76
N LEU A 232 -3.80 -16.69 -11.80
CA LEU A 232 -2.37 -16.99 -11.90
C LEU A 232 -2.12 -18.51 -11.87
N SER A 233 -2.77 -19.24 -10.96
CA SER A 233 -2.66 -20.70 -10.90
C SER A 233 -3.26 -21.38 -12.14
N LEU A 234 -4.35 -20.84 -12.70
CA LEU A 234 -4.93 -21.30 -13.96
C LEU A 234 -3.95 -21.11 -15.12
N LEU A 235 -3.32 -19.94 -15.24
CA LEU A 235 -2.32 -19.68 -16.29
C LEU A 235 -1.11 -20.61 -16.18
N VAL A 236 -0.62 -20.86 -14.96
CA VAL A 236 0.47 -21.81 -14.71
C VAL A 236 0.06 -23.24 -15.04
N ALA A 237 -1.15 -23.67 -14.65
CA ALA A 237 -1.66 -25.00 -14.93
C ALA A 237 -1.86 -25.24 -16.43
N VAL A 238 -2.45 -24.27 -17.14
CA VAL A 238 -2.61 -24.31 -18.60
C VAL A 238 -1.25 -24.33 -19.28
N GLY A 239 -0.29 -23.51 -18.83
CA GLY A 239 1.08 -23.50 -19.35
C GLY A 239 1.77 -24.86 -19.22
N LEU A 240 1.67 -25.51 -18.04
CA LEU A 240 2.23 -26.84 -17.81
C LEU A 240 1.55 -27.92 -18.66
N ALA A 241 0.22 -27.86 -18.83
CA ALA A 241 -0.52 -28.81 -19.66
C ALA A 241 -0.14 -28.69 -21.15
N VAL A 242 0.04 -27.48 -21.66
CA VAL A 242 0.50 -27.22 -23.03
C VAL A 242 1.92 -27.74 -23.23
N LEU A 243 2.82 -27.49 -22.27
CA LEU A 243 4.20 -27.98 -22.34
C LEU A 243 4.25 -29.52 -22.36
N LEU A 244 3.48 -30.17 -21.48
CA LEU A 244 3.42 -31.64 -21.42
C LEU A 244 2.83 -32.25 -22.70
N THR A 245 1.77 -31.65 -23.26
CA THR A 245 1.18 -32.14 -24.51
C THR A 245 2.14 -31.98 -25.69
N ILE A 246 2.88 -30.88 -25.78
CA ILE A 246 3.94 -30.71 -26.79
C ILE A 246 5.03 -31.77 -26.61
N LEU A 247 5.52 -31.99 -25.38
CA LEU A 247 6.54 -32.99 -25.11
C LEU A 247 6.08 -34.40 -25.50
N ILE A 248 4.89 -34.81 -25.07
CA ILE A 248 4.33 -36.13 -25.41
C ILE A 248 4.18 -36.26 -26.93
N THR A 249 3.63 -35.25 -27.60
CA THR A 249 3.43 -35.26 -29.05
C THR A 249 4.78 -35.35 -29.78
N CYS A 250 5.78 -34.56 -29.38
CA CYS A 250 7.14 -34.65 -29.91
C CYS A 250 7.77 -36.02 -29.69
N CYS A 251 7.59 -36.63 -28.51
CA CYS A 251 8.08 -37.98 -28.23
C CYS A 251 7.40 -39.04 -29.09
N VAL A 252 6.08 -38.96 -29.29
CA VAL A 252 5.32 -39.88 -30.15
C VAL A 252 5.71 -39.70 -31.61
N CYS A 253 5.87 -38.46 -32.09
CA CYS A 253 6.37 -38.17 -33.41
C CYS A 253 7.80 -38.70 -33.61
N ALA A 254 8.69 -38.55 -32.63
CA ALA A 254 10.03 -39.11 -32.66
C ALA A 254 9.99 -40.65 -32.68
N PHE A 255 9.15 -41.29 -31.86
CA PHE A 255 8.98 -42.75 -31.91
C PHE A 255 8.38 -43.24 -33.23
N ARG A 256 7.48 -42.48 -33.86
CA ARG A 256 6.87 -42.88 -35.13
C ARG A 256 7.78 -42.61 -36.32
N CYS A 257 8.55 -41.51 -36.29
CA CYS A 257 9.54 -41.18 -37.33
C CYS A 257 10.81 -42.02 -37.21
N CYS A 258 11.33 -42.24 -36.00
CA CYS A 258 12.52 -43.06 -35.75
C CYS A 258 12.20 -44.56 -35.60
N GLY A 259 10.97 -44.93 -35.25
CA GLY A 259 10.53 -46.33 -35.15
C GLY A 259 10.14 -46.95 -36.50
N ASN A 260 9.99 -46.13 -37.55
CA ASN A 260 9.88 -46.61 -38.93
C ASN A 260 11.24 -46.66 -39.67
N LEU A 261 12.36 -46.44 -38.97
CA LEU A 261 13.66 -46.90 -39.45
C LEU A 261 13.70 -48.43 -39.30
N ARG A 262 12.97 -49.10 -40.18
CA ARG A 262 13.19 -50.51 -40.52
C ARG A 262 14.65 -50.64 -40.94
N GLY A 263 15.49 -51.08 -40.02
CA GLY A 263 16.52 -52.08 -40.22
C GLY A 263 17.57 -51.90 -41.32
N GLU A 264 17.64 -50.78 -42.03
CA GLU A 264 18.65 -50.54 -43.06
C GLU A 264 19.55 -49.39 -42.55
N ASP A 265 20.83 -49.70 -42.36
CA ASP A 265 21.89 -48.84 -41.81
C ASP A 265 21.98 -48.68 -40.28
N ARG A 266 22.33 -49.78 -39.58
CA ARG A 266 23.15 -49.65 -38.37
C ARG A 266 24.53 -49.11 -38.76
N PRO A 267 24.99 -47.96 -38.23
CA PRO A 267 26.36 -47.52 -38.45
C PRO A 267 27.34 -48.55 -37.85
N ARG A 268 28.37 -48.90 -38.64
CA ARG A 268 29.40 -49.92 -38.34
C ARG A 268 30.05 -49.87 -36.93
N PRO A 269 30.13 -48.73 -36.19
CA PRO A 269 30.72 -48.73 -34.84
C PRO A 269 29.91 -49.51 -33.80
N VAL A 270 28.57 -49.52 -33.91
CA VAL A 270 27.69 -50.11 -32.88
C VAL A 270 27.68 -51.64 -32.96
N ARG A 271 27.82 -52.21 -34.17
CA ARG A 271 27.88 -53.66 -34.38
C ARG A 271 29.08 -54.30 -33.68
N ARG A 272 30.24 -53.63 -33.69
CA ARG A 272 31.45 -54.10 -32.99
C ARG A 272 31.34 -54.00 -31.47
N ALA A 273 30.59 -53.02 -30.96
CA ALA A 273 30.39 -52.87 -29.52
C ALA A 273 29.50 -53.98 -28.96
N VAL A 274 28.42 -54.32 -29.68
CA VAL A 274 27.51 -55.41 -29.30
C VAL A 274 28.20 -56.78 -29.38
N GLU A 275 28.96 -57.06 -30.45
CA GLU A 275 29.75 -58.30 -30.54
C GLU A 275 30.79 -58.45 -29.42
N ARG A 276 31.41 -57.36 -28.96
CA ARG A 276 32.33 -57.42 -27.80
C ARG A 276 31.61 -57.78 -26.51
N VAL A 277 30.42 -57.20 -26.27
CA VAL A 277 29.66 -57.45 -25.04
C VAL A 277 29.16 -58.90 -24.99
N ASP A 278 28.73 -59.46 -26.12
CA ASP A 278 28.32 -60.87 -26.18
C ASP A 278 29.50 -61.84 -26.02
N SER A 279 30.68 -61.53 -26.60
CA SER A 279 31.90 -62.35 -26.39
C SER A 279 32.39 -62.33 -24.93
N LEU A 280 32.23 -61.20 -24.23
CA LEU A 280 32.53 -61.09 -22.81
C LEU A 280 31.54 -61.91 -21.97
N ARG A 281 30.25 -61.90 -22.33
CA ARG A 281 29.21 -62.66 -21.64
C ARG A 281 29.42 -64.17 -21.76
N GLU A 282 29.80 -64.67 -22.94
CA GLU A 282 30.14 -66.08 -23.12
C GLU A 282 31.39 -66.50 -22.32
N THR A 283 32.40 -65.63 -22.26
CA THR A 283 33.62 -65.90 -21.50
C THR A 283 33.36 -65.96 -19.98
N VAL A 284 32.47 -65.10 -19.47
CA VAL A 284 32.06 -65.09 -18.05
C VAL A 284 31.22 -66.32 -17.72
N LEU A 285 30.30 -66.74 -18.59
CA LEU A 285 29.50 -67.96 -18.40
C LEU A 285 30.37 -69.23 -18.42
N ARG A 286 31.40 -69.27 -19.27
CA ARG A 286 32.34 -70.40 -19.34
C ARG A 286 33.28 -70.48 -18.12
N ARG A 287 33.67 -69.35 -17.54
CA ARG A 287 34.39 -69.32 -16.24
C ARG A 287 33.49 -69.71 -15.06
N GLY A 288 32.23 -69.27 -15.08
CA GLY A 288 31.24 -69.62 -14.05
C GLY A 288 30.85 -71.10 -14.02
N SER A 289 30.93 -71.81 -15.15
CA SER A 289 30.67 -73.25 -15.22
C SER A 289 31.87 -74.11 -14.80
N GLN A 290 33.11 -73.65 -15.03
CA GLN A 290 34.30 -74.34 -14.52
C GLN A 290 34.44 -74.23 -12.99
N LEU A 291 34.10 -73.08 -12.40
CA LEU A 291 34.10 -72.90 -10.94
C LEU A 291 33.05 -73.77 -10.22
N ARG A 292 31.90 -74.03 -10.86
CA ARG A 292 30.89 -74.97 -10.31
C ARG A 292 31.29 -76.44 -10.43
N ARG A 293 32.17 -76.80 -11.38
CA ARG A 293 32.66 -78.17 -11.53
C ARG A 293 33.74 -78.53 -10.50
N PHE A 294 34.54 -77.57 -10.05
CA PHE A 294 35.53 -77.77 -8.98
C PHE A 294 34.92 -77.85 -7.58
N LYS A 295 33.75 -77.24 -7.35
CA LYS A 295 33.07 -77.28 -6.04
C LYS A 295 32.43 -78.66 -5.72
N ASN A 296 32.24 -79.52 -6.72
CA ASN A 296 31.69 -80.88 -6.54
C ASN A 296 32.76 -81.99 -6.47
N ILE A 297 34.05 -81.65 -6.45
CA ILE A 297 35.15 -82.63 -6.34
C ILE A 297 35.94 -82.47 -5.03
N ILE A 298 35.68 -81.40 -4.25
CA ILE A 298 36.31 -81.17 -2.95
C ILE A 298 35.23 -80.76 -1.96
N SER A 299 34.55 -81.75 -1.39
CA SER A 299 33.83 -81.65 -0.13
C SER A 299 33.87 -83.04 0.51
N PRO A 300 34.64 -83.24 1.60
CA PRO A 300 34.56 -84.46 2.42
C PRO A 300 33.22 -84.55 3.14
#